data_AF-A0A485LBI9-F1
#
_entry.id   AF-A0A485LBI9-F1
#
_cell.length_a   1.000
_cell.length_b   1.000
_cell.length_c   1.000
_cell.angle_alpha   90.00
_cell.angle_beta   90.00
_cell.angle_gamma   90.00
#
_symmetry.space_group_name_H-M   'P 1'
#
loop_
_entity.id
_entity.type
_entity.pdbx_description
1 polymer ?
#
loop_
_entity_poly.entity_id
_entity_poly.type
_entity_poly.pdbx_seq_one_letter_code
_entity_poly.pdbx_strand_id
1 'polypeptide(L)'
;MRKPVMTFDLLAGLERRKLLLLMVSLGALPSMLYADVSRIYYGTTNGNLIWYLSTILIGIFIAFSTLLGLTFVQTLPCPWPNHLVTFSPALFSYGTIISMVIVWNNQYADIAMAYNNAPFLLAYNVSGTFRPSGAYASSGIDTAMILMLERTYTTMGICLAVSIVFSTLRRKLFFGICLMHVGWTRTNSFLDGCRAPRWLSGLALDQSNAIKIGNKLYCKPSTQAVLGFAVIVDSASTTEVSSRKKSTGQSASRKASIQPNQTASVTSKSNTEVPMALVSIYSLVPIVVGIFRWLPIALSPRLHGTVEKNAFVHSKQRVGRGNYVHHRGTCIN
;
A
#
# COMPACT_ATOMS: atom_id res chain seq x y z
N MET A 1 17.32 -21.09 -15.19
CA MET A 1 17.45 -19.82 -14.44
C MET A 1 16.12 -19.06 -14.51
N ARG A 2 15.31 -19.10 -13.45
CA ARG A 2 14.06 -18.31 -13.38
C ARG A 2 14.42 -16.83 -13.30
N LYS A 3 14.07 -16.03 -14.32
CA LYS A 3 13.97 -14.57 -14.16
C LYS A 3 13.05 -14.32 -12.96
N PRO A 4 13.49 -13.64 -11.90
CA PRO A 4 12.57 -13.24 -10.85
C PRO A 4 11.61 -12.24 -11.48
N VAL A 5 10.41 -12.72 -11.82
CA VAL A 5 9.28 -11.87 -12.15
C VAL A 5 9.03 -11.06 -10.88
N MET A 6 9.11 -9.73 -10.98
CA MET A 6 8.75 -8.84 -9.88
C MET A 6 7.28 -9.08 -9.54
N THR A 7 7.00 -9.97 -8.60
CA THR A 7 5.74 -9.95 -7.87
C THR A 7 5.80 -8.76 -6.95
N PHE A 8 5.30 -7.62 -7.43
CA PHE A 8 5.04 -6.47 -6.58
C PHE A 8 4.02 -6.91 -5.54
N ASP A 9 4.47 -7.09 -4.30
CA ASP A 9 3.56 -7.29 -3.19
C ASP A 9 2.84 -5.96 -2.94
N LEU A 10 1.63 -5.85 -3.52
CA LEU A 10 0.81 -4.65 -3.48
C LEU A 10 0.53 -4.25 -2.03
N LEU A 11 0.41 -5.23 -1.13
CA LEU A 11 0.20 -5.05 0.31
C LEU A 11 1.43 -4.43 0.99
N ALA A 12 2.63 -4.80 0.58
CA ALA A 12 3.87 -4.23 1.12
C ALA A 12 4.03 -2.73 0.77
N GLY A 13 3.46 -2.28 -0.34
CA GLY A 13 3.46 -0.86 -0.75
C GLY A 13 2.33 -0.01 -0.14
N LEU A 14 1.38 -0.61 0.58
CA LEU A 14 0.20 0.11 1.09
C LEU A 14 0.55 1.22 2.07
N GLU A 15 1.60 1.04 2.88
CA GLU A 15 2.04 2.04 3.86
C GLU A 15 2.38 3.40 3.23
N ARG A 16 2.85 3.39 1.99
CA ARG A 16 3.15 4.61 1.23
C ARG A 16 1.98 5.10 0.39
N ARG A 17 0.94 4.28 0.22
CA ARG A 17 -0.25 4.57 -0.58
C ARG A 17 -1.43 5.00 0.30
N LYS A 18 -1.24 6.06 1.09
CA LYS A 18 -2.22 6.56 2.07
C LYS A 18 -3.58 6.91 1.47
N LEU A 19 -3.62 7.48 0.27
CA LEU A 19 -4.87 7.81 -0.40
C LEU A 19 -5.66 6.55 -0.79
N LEU A 20 -4.96 5.49 -1.20
CA LEU A 20 -5.60 4.22 -1.53
C LEU A 20 -6.14 3.56 -0.26
N LEU A 21 -5.36 3.54 0.82
CA LEU A 21 -5.82 3.05 2.13
C LEU A 21 -7.06 3.80 2.62
N LEU A 22 -7.06 5.13 2.48
CA LEU A 22 -8.21 5.97 2.85
C LEU A 22 -9.44 5.64 2.01
N MET A 23 -9.31 5.55 0.68
CA MET A 23 -10.43 5.25 -0.21
C MET A 23 -11.01 3.86 0.03
N VAL A 24 -10.17 2.85 0.27
CA VAL A 24 -10.62 1.49 0.61
C VAL A 24 -11.34 1.50 1.96
N SER A 25 -10.81 2.20 2.96
CA SER A 25 -11.44 2.28 4.29
C SER A 25 -12.78 3.00 4.24
N LEU A 26 -12.87 4.12 3.51
CA LEU A 26 -14.13 4.85 3.30
C LEU A 26 -15.15 4.04 2.50
N GLY A 27 -14.70 3.31 1.48
CA GLY A 27 -15.57 2.42 0.70
C GLY A 27 -16.11 1.23 1.51
N ALA A 28 -15.36 0.78 2.52
CA ALA A 28 -15.79 -0.29 3.42
C ALA A 28 -16.57 0.22 4.65
N LEU A 29 -16.66 1.54 4.87
CA LEU A 29 -17.38 2.13 6.00
C LEU A 29 -18.87 1.71 6.08
N PRO A 30 -19.62 1.60 4.97
CA PRO A 30 -21.01 1.10 5.00
C PRO A 30 -21.17 -0.32 5.56
N SER A 31 -20.09 -1.08 5.71
CA SER A 31 -20.12 -2.43 6.31
C SER A 31 -20.69 -2.46 7.72
N MET A 32 -20.50 -1.40 8.51
CA MET A 32 -21.07 -1.31 9.85
C MET A 32 -22.61 -1.37 9.80
N LEU A 33 -23.22 -0.67 8.84
CA LEU A 33 -24.66 -0.70 8.63
C LEU A 33 -25.12 -2.06 8.10
N TYR A 34 -24.36 -2.68 7.20
CA TYR A 34 -24.67 -4.02 6.70
C TYR A 34 -24.68 -5.05 7.83
N ALA A 35 -23.82 -4.89 8.85
CA ALA A 35 -23.79 -5.76 10.02
C ALA A 35 -25.08 -5.65 10.83
N ASP A 36 -25.51 -4.41 11.09
CA ASP A 36 -26.74 -4.11 11.80
C ASP A 36 -28.00 -4.62 11.09
N VAL A 37 -28.02 -4.58 9.75
CA VAL A 37 -29.13 -5.15 8.97
C VAL A 37 -29.05 -6.68 8.96
N SER A 38 -27.84 -7.23 8.78
CA SER A 38 -27.66 -8.69 8.66
C SER A 38 -28.06 -9.45 9.93
N ARG A 39 -27.92 -8.87 11.13
CA ARG A 39 -28.31 -9.53 12.39
C ARG A 39 -29.81 -9.84 12.49
N ILE A 40 -30.65 -9.07 11.78
CA ILE A 40 -32.11 -9.24 11.74
C ILE A 40 -32.49 -10.53 11.00
N TYR A 41 -31.67 -10.94 10.03
CA TYR A 41 -31.92 -12.13 9.20
C TYR A 41 -31.52 -13.45 9.88
N TYR A 42 -31.13 -13.43 11.16
CA TYR A 42 -30.79 -14.64 11.89
C TYR A 42 -31.94 -15.66 11.85
N GLY A 43 -31.61 -16.92 11.55
CA GLY A 43 -32.60 -18.00 11.43
C GLY A 43 -33.37 -18.04 10.10
N THR A 44 -33.15 -17.09 9.19
CA THR A 44 -33.73 -17.16 7.83
C THR A 44 -32.87 -18.02 6.89
N THR A 45 -33.46 -18.50 5.79
CA THR A 45 -32.80 -19.38 4.80
C THR A 45 -31.48 -18.83 4.26
N ASN A 46 -31.41 -17.52 4.02
CA ASN A 46 -30.19 -16.85 3.51
C ASN A 46 -29.45 -16.01 4.56
N GLY A 47 -29.90 -16.01 5.81
CA GLY A 47 -29.38 -15.12 6.86
C GLY A 47 -27.90 -15.31 7.14
N ASN A 48 -27.41 -16.55 7.11
CA ASN A 48 -25.99 -16.85 7.32
C ASN A 48 -25.11 -16.26 6.21
N LEU A 49 -25.56 -16.32 4.96
CA LEU A 49 -24.80 -15.81 3.82
C LEU A 49 -24.66 -14.28 3.90
N ILE A 50 -25.75 -13.59 4.22
CA ILE A 50 -25.74 -12.13 4.39
C ILE A 50 -24.83 -11.73 5.55
N TRP A 51 -24.84 -12.48 6.66
CA TRP A 51 -23.96 -12.26 7.81
C TRP A 51 -22.47 -12.45 7.45
N TYR A 52 -22.11 -13.51 6.73
CA TYR A 52 -20.73 -13.74 6.31
C TYR A 52 -20.21 -12.64 5.39
N LEU A 53 -21.01 -12.21 4.39
CA LEU A 53 -20.61 -11.11 3.51
C LEU A 53 -20.41 -9.81 4.29
N SER A 54 -21.28 -9.54 5.25
CA SER A 54 -21.18 -8.36 6.10
C SER A 54 -19.93 -8.38 7.00
N THR A 55 -19.67 -9.50 7.68
CA THR A 55 -18.50 -9.66 8.55
C THR A 55 -17.17 -9.63 7.78
N ILE A 56 -17.13 -10.12 6.54
CA ILE A 56 -15.97 -9.96 5.66
C ILE A 56 -15.70 -8.47 5.39
N LEU A 57 -16.74 -7.69 5.06
CA LEU A 57 -16.60 -6.26 4.79
C LEU A 57 -16.17 -5.48 6.03
N ILE A 58 -16.66 -5.85 7.22
CA ILE A 58 -16.17 -5.30 8.49
C ILE A 58 -14.69 -5.64 8.70
N GLY A 59 -14.31 -6.89 8.45
CA GLY A 59 -12.91 -7.33 8.54
C GLY A 59 -11.99 -6.52 7.64
N ILE A 60 -12.44 -6.24 6.40
CA ILE A 60 -11.76 -5.34 5.46
C ILE A 60 -11.67 -3.92 6.05
N PHE A 61 -12.79 -3.35 6.49
CA PHE A 61 -12.82 -2.01 7.09
C PHE A 61 -11.83 -1.87 8.25
N ILE A 62 -11.84 -2.81 9.20
CA ILE A 62 -10.95 -2.79 10.37
C ILE A 62 -9.49 -2.99 9.95
N ALA A 63 -9.18 -3.95 9.08
CA ALA A 63 -7.80 -4.21 8.64
C ALA A 63 -7.19 -2.98 7.95
N PHE A 64 -7.89 -2.38 6.98
CA PHE A 64 -7.37 -1.24 6.23
C PHE A 64 -7.37 0.06 7.04
N SER A 65 -8.37 0.27 7.91
CA SER A 65 -8.39 1.42 8.84
C SER A 65 -7.24 1.34 9.85
N THR A 66 -6.91 0.14 10.33
CA THR A 66 -5.76 -0.07 11.23
C THR A 66 -4.45 0.19 10.51
N LEU A 67 -4.28 -0.31 9.28
CA LEU A 67 -3.10 0.02 8.47
C LEU A 67 -2.96 1.53 8.24
N LEU A 68 -4.07 2.22 7.95
CA LEU A 68 -4.09 3.68 7.82
C LEU A 68 -3.64 4.35 9.13
N GLY A 69 -4.19 3.91 10.28
CA GLY A 69 -3.78 4.36 11.61
C GLY A 69 -2.29 4.16 11.89
N LEU A 70 -1.75 2.99 11.56
CA LEU A 70 -0.31 2.69 11.68
C LEU A 70 0.55 3.66 10.87
N THR A 71 0.10 4.11 9.69
CA THR A 71 0.86 5.11 8.91
C THR A 71 0.96 6.48 9.59
N PHE A 72 0.05 6.80 10.52
CA PHE A 72 0.15 7.99 11.37
C PHE A 72 1.12 7.74 12.53
N VAL A 73 1.01 6.58 13.20
CA VAL A 73 1.95 6.18 14.26
C VAL A 73 3.40 6.20 13.75
N GLN A 74 3.63 5.78 12.51
CA GLN A 74 4.95 5.83 11.85
C GLN A 74 5.57 7.24 11.76
N THR A 75 4.75 8.30 11.80
CA THR A 75 5.22 9.70 11.71
C THR A 75 5.64 10.29 13.05
N LEU A 76 5.26 9.64 14.17
CA LEU A 76 5.61 10.11 15.51
C LEU A 76 7.13 10.03 15.74
N PRO A 77 7.71 10.97 16.50
CA PRO A 77 9.10 10.87 16.92
C PRO A 77 9.31 9.58 17.73
N CYS A 78 10.39 8.86 17.43
CA CYS A 78 10.77 7.63 18.11
C CYS A 78 12.10 7.86 18.82
N PRO A 79 12.27 7.38 20.07
CA PRO A 79 13.54 7.47 20.80
C PRO A 79 14.66 6.63 20.17
N TRP A 80 14.33 5.64 19.31
CA TRP A 80 15.30 4.76 18.67
C TRP A 80 15.43 5.04 17.16
N PRO A 81 16.36 5.91 16.75
CA PRO A 81 16.43 6.40 15.37
C PRO A 81 16.87 5.37 14.32
N ASN A 82 17.54 4.28 14.74
CA ASN A 82 18.22 3.35 13.83
C ASN A 82 17.60 1.94 13.80
N HIS A 83 16.60 1.67 14.64
CA HIS A 83 15.98 0.35 14.77
C HIS A 83 14.48 0.44 14.54
N LEU A 84 13.93 -0.54 13.83
CA LEU A 84 12.52 -0.56 13.46
C LEU A 84 11.94 -1.96 13.68
N VAL A 85 10.72 -2.01 14.21
CA VAL A 85 9.96 -3.26 14.29
C VAL A 85 9.36 -3.54 12.93
N THR A 86 9.47 -4.79 12.47
CA THR A 86 8.86 -5.22 11.22
C THR A 86 7.62 -6.06 11.47
N PHE A 87 6.61 -5.88 10.63
CA PHE A 87 5.43 -6.74 10.60
C PHE A 87 5.16 -7.18 9.17
N SER A 88 4.28 -8.16 8.98
CA SER A 88 3.82 -8.58 7.66
C SER A 88 2.45 -7.98 7.37
N PRO A 89 2.33 -7.01 6.44
CA PRO A 89 1.05 -6.40 6.09
C PRO A 89 0.04 -7.42 5.55
N ALA A 90 0.51 -8.38 4.74
CA ALA A 90 -0.35 -9.43 4.19
C ALA A 90 -0.90 -10.37 5.27
N LEU A 91 -0.03 -10.84 6.17
CA LEU A 91 -0.48 -11.72 7.26
C LEU A 91 -1.43 -10.97 8.20
N PHE A 92 -1.15 -9.70 8.48
CA PHE A 92 -2.04 -8.86 9.27
C PHE A 92 -3.40 -8.68 8.58
N SER A 93 -3.45 -8.30 7.30
CA SER A 93 -4.71 -8.02 6.61
C SER A 93 -5.56 -9.27 6.46
N TYR A 94 -4.99 -10.36 5.92
CA TYR A 94 -5.75 -11.60 5.72
C TYR A 94 -6.09 -12.27 7.05
N GLY A 95 -5.15 -12.27 8.01
CA GLY A 95 -5.37 -12.81 9.34
C GLY A 95 -6.49 -12.08 10.08
N THR A 96 -6.52 -10.74 10.00
CA THR A 96 -7.59 -9.94 10.61
C THR A 96 -8.95 -10.23 9.96
N ILE A 97 -9.03 -10.27 8.62
CA ILE A 97 -10.30 -10.55 7.92
C ILE A 97 -10.85 -11.92 8.33
N ILE A 98 -10.04 -12.97 8.27
CA ILE A 98 -10.47 -14.34 8.62
C ILE A 98 -10.85 -14.43 10.10
N SER A 99 -10.03 -13.86 10.99
CA SER A 99 -10.30 -13.91 12.43
C SER A 99 -11.56 -13.15 12.81
N MET A 100 -11.83 -12.00 12.17
CA MET A 100 -13.06 -11.25 12.38
C MET A 100 -14.29 -12.07 12.00
N VAL A 101 -14.27 -12.74 10.83
CA VAL A 101 -15.37 -13.62 10.40
C VAL A 101 -15.64 -14.70 11.45
N ILE A 102 -14.60 -15.36 11.97
CA ILE A 102 -14.75 -16.42 12.97
C ILE A 102 -15.32 -15.86 14.29
N VAL A 103 -14.73 -14.79 14.82
CA VAL A 103 -15.12 -14.21 16.11
C VAL A 103 -16.53 -13.63 16.06
N TRP A 104 -16.90 -12.95 14.98
CA TRP A 104 -18.23 -12.39 14.80
C TRP A 104 -19.28 -13.47 14.56
N ASN A 105 -18.96 -14.51 13.79
CA ASN A 105 -19.89 -15.61 13.57
C ASN A 105 -20.22 -16.38 14.85
N ASN A 106 -19.25 -16.55 15.75
CA ASN A 106 -19.48 -17.16 17.06
C ASN A 106 -20.42 -16.35 17.96
N GLN A 107 -20.74 -15.10 17.61
CA GLN A 107 -21.64 -14.22 18.36
C GLN A 107 -22.90 -13.87 17.58
N TYR A 108 -23.14 -14.51 16.42
CA TYR A 108 -24.27 -14.16 15.56
C TYR A 108 -25.62 -14.31 16.29
N ALA A 109 -25.82 -15.43 16.99
CA ALA A 109 -27.02 -15.66 17.78
C ALA A 109 -27.21 -14.60 18.87
N ASP A 110 -26.15 -14.30 19.62
CA ASP A 110 -26.18 -13.34 20.75
C ASP A 110 -26.52 -11.92 20.26
N ILE A 111 -25.89 -11.48 19.16
CA ILE A 111 -26.13 -10.16 18.57
C ILE A 111 -27.54 -10.05 18.00
N ALA A 112 -28.06 -11.13 17.40
CA ALA A 112 -29.44 -11.19 16.91
C ALA A 112 -30.46 -11.18 18.05
N MET A 113 -30.19 -11.91 19.13
CA MET A 113 -31.01 -11.87 20.34
C MET A 113 -30.99 -10.50 21.01
N ALA A 114 -29.84 -9.82 21.07
CA ALA A 114 -29.74 -8.46 21.60
C ALA A 114 -30.61 -7.48 20.82
N TYR A 115 -30.70 -7.62 19.49
CA TYR A 115 -31.64 -6.85 18.67
C TYR A 115 -33.10 -7.17 19.01
N ASN A 116 -33.45 -8.46 19.12
CA ASN A 116 -34.81 -8.92 19.41
C ASN A 116 -35.26 -8.74 20.88
N ASN A 117 -34.35 -8.43 21.79
CA ASN A 117 -34.64 -8.18 23.21
C ASN A 117 -34.47 -6.70 23.60
N ALA A 118 -34.28 -5.82 22.62
CA ALA A 118 -34.11 -4.40 22.89
C ALA A 118 -35.37 -3.80 23.55
N PRO A 119 -35.22 -2.82 24.46
CA PRO A 119 -36.35 -2.21 25.15
C PRO A 119 -37.36 -1.61 24.17
N PHE A 120 -38.64 -1.97 24.32
CA PHE A 120 -39.73 -1.52 23.46
C PHE A 120 -40.74 -0.66 24.22
N LEU A 121 -41.28 0.35 23.55
CA LEU A 121 -42.36 1.21 24.04
C LEU A 121 -43.73 0.57 23.79
N LEU A 122 -43.88 -0.07 22.63
CA LEU A 122 -45.07 -0.82 22.25
C LEU A 122 -44.65 -2.26 21.92
N ALA A 123 -45.30 -3.23 22.55
CA ALA A 123 -45.13 -4.63 22.22
C ALA A 123 -46.34 -5.15 21.44
N TYR A 124 -46.05 -6.08 20.55
CA TYR A 124 -47.06 -6.97 19.99
C TYR A 124 -47.27 -8.14 20.96
N ASN A 125 -48.52 -8.34 21.40
CA ASN A 125 -48.87 -9.44 22.28
C ASN A 125 -49.33 -10.63 21.43
N VAL A 126 -48.56 -11.73 21.47
CA VAL A 126 -48.94 -13.00 20.86
C VAL A 126 -49.16 -14.01 21.97
N SER A 127 -50.41 -14.44 22.16
CA SER A 127 -50.78 -15.47 23.12
C SER A 127 -50.29 -15.20 24.55
N GLY A 128 -50.38 -13.95 25.00
CA GLY A 128 -49.93 -13.53 26.35
C GLY A 128 -48.43 -13.23 26.45
N THR A 129 -47.66 -13.40 25.38
CA THR A 129 -46.23 -13.07 25.34
C THR A 129 -46.02 -11.77 24.59
N PHE A 130 -45.42 -10.78 25.25
CA PHE A 130 -45.01 -9.53 24.63
C PHE A 130 -43.74 -9.72 23.78
N ARG A 131 -43.81 -9.28 22.52
CA ARG A 131 -42.70 -9.28 21.57
C ARG A 131 -42.49 -7.84 21.06
N PRO A 132 -41.25 -7.40 20.82
CA PRO A 132 -41.02 -6.07 20.26
C PRO A 132 -41.64 -5.96 18.87
N SER A 133 -42.37 -4.87 18.61
CA SER A 133 -43.03 -4.58 17.32
C SER A 133 -42.30 -3.52 16.49
N GLY A 134 -41.04 -3.22 16.82
CA GLY A 134 -40.24 -2.18 16.17
C GLY A 134 -40.38 -0.78 16.76
N ALA A 135 -41.31 -0.57 17.70
CA ALA A 135 -41.43 0.66 18.48
C ALA A 135 -40.49 0.62 19.70
N TYR A 136 -39.21 0.89 19.49
CA TYR A 136 -38.20 0.85 20.55
C TYR A 136 -38.26 2.07 21.49
N ALA A 137 -37.79 1.90 22.73
CA ALA A 137 -37.68 2.98 23.71
C ALA A 137 -36.63 4.03 23.27
N SER A 138 -36.63 5.21 23.91
CA SER A 138 -35.70 6.31 23.61
C SER A 138 -34.22 5.94 23.80
N SER A 139 -33.92 4.87 24.54
CA SER A 139 -32.57 4.30 24.66
C SER A 139 -32.04 3.69 23.36
N GLY A 140 -32.90 3.43 22.37
CA GLY A 140 -32.51 2.86 21.08
C GLY A 140 -32.06 1.40 21.15
N ILE A 141 -31.49 0.92 20.04
CA ILE A 141 -30.89 -0.41 19.92
C ILE A 141 -29.38 -0.23 19.77
N ASP A 142 -28.60 -0.94 20.58
CA ASP A 142 -27.15 -0.95 20.41
C ASP A 142 -26.76 -1.51 19.05
N THR A 143 -25.79 -0.87 18.39
CA THR A 143 -25.28 -1.33 17.09
C THR A 143 -24.45 -2.59 17.27
N ALA A 144 -24.39 -3.42 16.23
CA ALA A 144 -23.55 -4.61 16.22
C ALA A 144 -22.08 -4.28 16.52
N MET A 145 -21.60 -3.11 16.06
CA MET A 145 -20.25 -2.62 16.35
C MET A 145 -20.01 -2.30 17.83
N ILE A 146 -20.98 -1.70 18.51
CA ILE A 146 -20.87 -1.41 19.97
C ILE A 146 -20.82 -2.71 20.75
N LEU A 147 -21.70 -3.66 20.44
CA LEU A 147 -21.74 -4.97 21.09
C LEU A 147 -20.46 -5.79 20.88
N MET A 148 -19.81 -5.61 19.72
CA MET A 148 -18.60 -6.36 19.34
C MET A 148 -17.30 -5.57 19.51
N LEU A 149 -17.34 -4.38 20.13
CA LEU A 149 -16.22 -3.45 20.16
C LEU A 149 -14.96 -4.09 20.79
N GLU A 150 -15.12 -4.65 21.99
CA GLU A 150 -14.03 -5.28 22.74
C GLU A 150 -13.44 -6.47 21.97
N ARG A 151 -14.29 -7.36 21.46
CA ARG A 151 -13.88 -8.53 20.69
C ARG A 151 -13.17 -8.15 19.38
N THR A 152 -13.60 -7.06 18.75
CA THR A 152 -12.99 -6.54 17.52
C THR A 152 -11.59 -6.02 17.81
N TYR A 153 -11.40 -5.15 18.81
CA TYR A 153 -10.09 -4.60 19.11
C TYR A 153 -9.10 -5.63 19.66
N THR A 154 -9.57 -6.58 20.48
CA THR A 154 -8.73 -7.68 20.96
C THR A 154 -8.26 -8.58 19.82
N THR A 155 -9.16 -8.97 18.91
CA THR A 155 -8.83 -9.78 17.73
C THR A 155 -7.84 -9.05 16.81
N MET A 156 -8.10 -7.77 16.53
CA MET A 156 -7.19 -6.92 15.75
C MET A 156 -5.79 -6.83 16.39
N GLY A 157 -5.73 -6.63 17.71
CA GLY A 157 -4.48 -6.58 18.46
C GLY A 157 -3.70 -7.89 18.41
N ILE A 158 -4.38 -9.03 18.55
CA ILE A 158 -3.78 -10.37 18.43
C ILE A 158 -3.23 -10.58 17.03
N CYS A 159 -4.01 -10.29 15.97
CA CYS A 159 -3.54 -10.43 14.60
C CYS A 159 -2.31 -9.55 14.31
N LEU A 160 -2.29 -8.32 14.84
CA LEU A 160 -1.12 -7.43 14.72
C LEU A 160 0.09 -8.03 15.44
N ALA A 161 -0.08 -8.49 16.68
CA ALA A 161 0.99 -9.12 17.45
C ALA A 161 1.56 -10.36 16.74
N VAL A 162 0.69 -11.24 16.24
CA VAL A 162 1.09 -12.43 15.45
C VAL A 162 1.86 -12.01 14.21
N SER A 163 1.44 -10.95 13.50
CA SER A 163 2.14 -10.46 12.32
C SER A 163 3.54 -9.91 12.62
N ILE A 164 3.72 -9.28 13.78
CA ILE A 164 5.01 -8.79 14.27
C ILE A 164 5.91 -9.96 14.68
N VAL A 165 5.37 -10.90 15.48
CA VAL A 165 6.11 -12.08 15.94
C VAL A 165 6.56 -12.92 14.75
N PHE A 166 5.68 -13.17 13.77
CA PHE A 166 6.03 -13.91 12.56
C PHE A 166 7.16 -13.24 11.78
N SER A 167 7.07 -11.92 11.56
CA SER A 167 8.11 -11.16 10.85
C SER A 167 9.44 -11.16 11.59
N THR A 168 9.39 -10.99 12.92
CA THR A 168 10.56 -11.00 13.81
C THR A 168 11.22 -12.38 13.86
N LEU A 169 10.42 -13.45 13.99
CA LEU A 169 10.91 -14.82 14.02
C LEU A 169 11.54 -15.21 12.69
N ARG A 170 10.87 -14.91 11.57
CA ARG A 170 11.43 -15.11 10.23
C ARG A 170 12.78 -14.39 10.11
N ARG A 171 12.88 -13.14 10.56
CA ARG A 171 14.13 -12.39 10.51
C ARG A 171 15.23 -13.02 11.39
N LYS A 172 14.89 -13.43 12.61
CA LYS A 172 15.81 -14.11 13.51
C LYS A 172 16.34 -15.41 12.91
N LEU A 173 15.49 -16.20 12.26
CA LEU A 173 15.86 -17.48 11.64
C LEU A 173 16.75 -17.30 10.39
N PHE A 174 16.46 -16.32 9.52
CA PHE A 174 17.21 -16.14 8.27
C PHE A 174 18.45 -15.25 8.41
N PHE A 175 18.43 -14.26 9.31
CA PHE A 175 19.47 -13.23 9.40
C PHE A 175 20.10 -13.11 10.80
N GLY A 176 19.58 -13.82 11.81
CA GLY A 176 20.12 -13.79 13.19
C GLY A 176 19.77 -12.52 13.99
N ILE A 177 18.98 -11.59 13.44
CA ILE A 177 18.70 -10.28 14.05
C ILE A 177 17.18 -10.12 14.23
N CYS A 178 16.73 -9.60 15.39
CA CYS A 178 15.30 -9.40 15.66
C CYS A 178 14.76 -8.07 15.10
N LEU A 179 15.50 -6.97 15.25
CA LEU A 179 15.08 -5.64 14.79
C LEU A 179 15.74 -5.28 13.46
N MET A 180 15.02 -4.56 12.61
CA MET A 180 15.59 -4.10 11.34
C MET A 180 16.46 -2.88 11.59
N HIS A 181 17.73 -2.94 11.17
CA HIS A 181 18.64 -1.81 11.22
C HIS A 181 18.44 -0.90 9.99
N VAL A 182 18.06 0.35 10.25
CA VAL A 182 17.62 1.32 9.22
C VAL A 182 18.62 2.48 9.06
N GLY A 183 19.79 2.42 9.72
CA GLY A 183 20.77 3.52 9.69
C GLY A 183 21.25 3.92 8.28
N TRP A 184 21.26 2.98 7.33
CA TRP A 184 21.65 3.26 5.95
C TRP A 184 20.67 4.19 5.20
N THR A 185 19.41 4.25 5.62
CA THR A 185 18.43 5.12 4.96
C THR A 185 18.74 6.60 5.16
N ARG A 186 19.56 6.93 6.17
CA ARG A 186 20.09 8.30 6.38
C ARG A 186 21.30 8.60 5.51
N THR A 187 22.03 7.57 5.07
CA THR A 187 23.19 7.73 4.18
C THR A 187 22.79 7.84 2.71
N ASN A 188 21.54 7.49 2.39
CA ASN A 188 20.95 7.56 1.07
C ASN A 188 20.05 8.80 1.00
N SER A 189 20.46 9.79 0.20
CA SER A 189 19.81 11.09 0.04
C SER A 189 18.36 10.98 -0.46
N PHE A 190 18.06 9.96 -1.27
CA PHE A 190 16.68 9.67 -1.67
C PHE A 190 15.81 9.21 -0.50
N LEU A 191 16.28 8.24 0.29
CA LEU A 191 15.51 7.71 1.42
C LEU A 191 15.39 8.68 2.58
N ASP A 192 16.39 9.54 2.78
CA ASP A 192 16.33 10.64 3.76
C ASP A 192 15.22 11.63 3.40
N GLY A 193 15.12 12.00 2.11
CA GLY A 193 14.04 12.84 1.57
C GLY A 193 12.64 12.21 1.67
N CYS A 194 12.55 10.87 1.66
CA CYS A 194 11.29 10.14 1.70
C CYS A 194 10.65 10.01 3.10
N ARG A 195 11.33 10.49 4.16
CA ARG A 195 10.94 10.32 5.57
C ARG A 195 10.68 8.84 5.91
N ALA A 196 11.73 8.12 6.29
CA ALA A 196 11.64 6.72 6.69
C ALA A 196 10.71 6.51 7.93
N PRO A 197 9.95 5.41 7.99
CA PRO A 197 9.14 5.06 9.15
C PRO A 197 10.02 4.82 10.39
N ARG A 198 9.50 5.16 11.58
CA ARG A 198 10.28 5.16 12.82
C ARG A 198 9.90 4.10 13.87
N TRP A 199 8.65 3.62 13.87
CA TRP A 199 8.15 2.68 14.88
C TRP A 199 7.95 1.27 14.34
N LEU A 200 7.10 1.15 13.32
CA LEU A 200 6.68 -0.11 12.74
C LEU A 200 6.67 -0.01 11.22
N SER A 201 7.12 -1.02 10.47
CA SER A 201 7.05 -1.00 9.01
C SER A 201 7.06 -2.40 8.42
N GLY A 202 6.22 -2.62 7.42
CA GLY A 202 6.23 -3.76 6.51
C GLY A 202 7.04 -3.51 5.24
N LEU A 203 7.54 -2.27 5.03
CA LEU A 203 8.40 -1.96 3.90
C LEU A 203 9.75 -2.70 3.97
N ALA A 204 10.23 -3.10 2.80
CA ALA A 204 11.49 -3.81 2.60
C ALA A 204 12.72 -2.87 2.68
N LEU A 205 12.90 -2.17 3.81
CA LEU A 205 13.97 -1.19 4.05
C LEU A 205 15.30 -1.82 4.52
N ASP A 206 15.44 -3.12 4.36
CA ASP A 206 16.65 -3.84 4.75
C ASP A 206 17.83 -3.54 3.80
N GLN A 207 19.05 -3.54 4.33
CA GLN A 207 20.27 -3.35 3.53
C GLN A 207 20.45 -4.45 2.48
N SER A 208 19.93 -5.65 2.75
CA SER A 208 19.90 -6.76 1.78
C SER A 208 19.12 -6.42 0.49
N ASN A 209 18.20 -5.47 0.55
CA ASN A 209 17.45 -4.99 -0.61
C ASN A 209 18.15 -3.84 -1.34
N ALA A 210 19.22 -3.26 -0.79
CA ALA A 210 20.05 -2.27 -1.46
C ALA A 210 21.06 -2.94 -2.41
N ILE A 211 21.65 -2.15 -3.32
CA ILE A 211 22.81 -2.56 -4.12
C ILE A 211 24.01 -1.77 -3.65
N LYS A 212 25.07 -2.47 -3.26
CA LYS A 212 26.35 -1.83 -2.97
C LYS A 212 27.08 -1.57 -4.29
N ILE A 213 27.35 -0.31 -4.60
CA ILE A 213 28.19 0.10 -5.74
C ILE A 213 29.35 0.91 -5.16
N GLY A 214 30.55 0.35 -5.21
CA GLY A 214 31.71 0.89 -4.49
C GLY A 214 31.46 0.92 -2.98
N ASN A 215 31.61 2.10 -2.37
CA ASN A 215 31.43 2.29 -0.93
C ASN A 215 30.04 2.86 -0.54
N LYS A 216 29.09 2.95 -1.49
CA LYS A 216 27.75 3.53 -1.28
C LYS A 216 26.64 2.50 -1.52
N LEU A 217 25.53 2.67 -0.80
CA LEU A 217 24.34 1.81 -0.89
C LEU A 217 23.24 2.50 -1.70
N TYR A 218 22.87 1.90 -2.82
CA TYR A 218 21.87 2.43 -3.73
C TYR A 218 20.53 1.70 -3.57
N CYS A 219 19.44 2.46 -3.65
CA CYS A 219 18.07 1.96 -3.64
C CYS A 219 17.68 1.45 -5.03
N LYS A 220 17.22 0.20 -5.13
CA LYS A 220 16.79 -0.42 -6.39
C LYS A 220 15.52 0.25 -6.94
N PRO A 221 15.32 0.28 -8.27
CA PRO A 221 14.06 0.76 -8.87
C PRO A 221 12.81 0.03 -8.35
N SER A 222 12.89 -1.27 -8.05
CA SER A 222 11.80 -2.03 -7.41
C SER A 222 11.42 -1.43 -6.06
N THR A 223 12.40 -1.14 -5.22
CA THR A 223 12.19 -0.58 -3.89
C THR A 223 11.61 0.84 -3.99
N GLN A 224 12.05 1.64 -4.97
CA GLN A 224 11.46 2.95 -5.25
C GLN A 224 9.97 2.84 -5.61
N ALA A 225 9.61 1.87 -6.45
CA ALA A 225 8.21 1.61 -6.83
C ALA A 225 7.35 1.12 -5.66
N VAL A 226 7.88 0.24 -4.80
CA VAL A 226 7.23 -0.20 -3.55
C VAL A 226 7.04 0.99 -2.59
N LEU A 227 7.99 1.92 -2.56
CA LEU A 227 7.90 3.16 -1.79
C LEU A 227 6.90 4.18 -2.39
N GLY A 228 6.28 3.87 -3.54
CA GLY A 228 5.26 4.70 -4.16
C GLY A 228 5.80 5.79 -5.09
N PHE A 229 7.01 5.61 -5.62
CA PHE A 229 7.61 6.53 -6.59
C PHE A 229 7.69 5.92 -7.99
N ALA A 230 7.61 6.78 -8.99
CA ALA A 230 7.77 6.45 -10.39
C ALA A 230 8.77 7.39 -11.05
N VAL A 231 9.48 6.89 -12.06
CA VAL A 231 10.46 7.67 -12.82
C VAL A 231 9.86 8.07 -14.16
N ILE A 232 9.95 9.36 -14.48
CA ILE A 232 9.53 9.93 -15.76
C ILE A 232 10.71 10.59 -16.46
N VAL A 233 10.67 10.59 -17.78
CA VAL A 233 11.68 11.20 -18.66
C VAL A 233 10.97 12.02 -19.72
N ASP A 234 11.56 13.15 -20.11
CA ASP A 234 11.02 13.98 -21.20
C ASP A 234 11.16 13.25 -22.55
N SER A 235 10.07 13.13 -23.30
CA SER A 235 10.03 12.54 -24.64
C SER A 235 10.98 13.25 -25.61
N ALA A 236 11.17 14.57 -25.48
CA ALA A 236 12.08 15.33 -26.33
C ALA A 236 13.53 14.86 -26.14
N SER A 237 13.95 14.74 -24.87
CA SER A 237 15.30 14.26 -24.51
C SER A 237 15.57 12.81 -24.92
N THR A 238 14.53 11.96 -24.98
CA THR A 238 14.65 10.56 -25.41
C THR A 238 14.84 10.45 -26.93
N THR A 239 14.23 11.37 -27.70
CA THR A 239 14.29 11.39 -29.16
C THR A 239 15.67 11.85 -29.65
N GLU A 240 16.27 12.85 -28.98
CA GLU A 240 17.61 13.35 -29.31
C GLU A 240 18.72 12.32 -29.09
N VAL A 241 18.62 11.50 -28.05
CA VAL A 241 19.58 10.40 -27.81
C VAL A 241 19.44 9.30 -28.86
N SER A 242 18.23 9.09 -29.38
CA SER A 242 17.98 8.10 -30.45
C SER A 242 18.38 8.59 -31.84
N SER A 243 18.26 9.88 -32.13
CA SER A 243 18.70 10.48 -33.41
C SER A 243 20.21 10.66 -33.47
N ARG A 244 20.89 10.99 -32.35
CA ARG A 244 22.36 11.09 -32.29
C ARG A 244 23.07 9.73 -32.44
N LYS A 245 22.40 8.62 -32.07
CA LYS A 245 22.89 7.26 -32.39
C LYS A 245 22.77 6.89 -33.86
N LYS A 246 21.90 7.55 -34.64
CA LYS A 246 21.73 7.29 -36.08
C LYS A 246 22.68 8.10 -36.96
N SER A 247 23.30 9.17 -36.46
CA SER A 247 24.16 10.05 -37.27
C SER A 247 25.65 9.68 -37.29
N THR A 248 26.08 8.61 -36.61
CA THR A 248 27.49 8.15 -36.62
C THR A 248 27.72 6.87 -37.43
N GLY A 249 26.89 6.63 -38.45
CA GLY A 249 27.02 5.46 -39.33
C GLY A 249 26.43 5.70 -40.71
N GLN A 250 27.05 6.57 -41.51
CA GLN A 250 26.84 6.61 -42.95
C GLN A 250 27.91 5.75 -43.64
N SER A 251 27.52 4.62 -44.23
CA SER A 251 27.52 4.46 -45.69
C SER A 251 27.11 3.04 -46.13
N ALA A 252 26.08 3.02 -46.99
CA ALA A 252 25.79 2.07 -48.07
C ALA A 252 26.02 0.56 -47.90
N SER A 253 24.94 -0.23 -47.97
CA SER A 253 24.65 -1.16 -49.10
C SER A 253 23.59 -2.22 -48.73
N ARG A 254 22.61 -2.35 -49.64
CA ARG A 254 21.76 -3.51 -50.01
C ARG A 254 21.28 -4.56 -48.98
N LYS A 255 19.95 -4.76 -49.00
CA LYS A 255 19.17 -6.03 -48.95
C LYS A 255 19.76 -7.22 -48.16
N ALA A 256 19.04 -7.68 -47.12
CA ALA A 256 18.37 -8.99 -47.05
C ALA A 256 18.17 -9.52 -45.61
N SER A 257 17.02 -10.18 -45.42
CA SER A 257 16.67 -11.27 -44.47
C SER A 257 16.98 -11.17 -42.96
N ILE A 258 15.88 -10.94 -42.23
CA ILE A 258 15.37 -11.62 -41.03
C ILE A 258 16.27 -12.70 -40.34
N GLN A 259 16.57 -12.39 -39.06
CA GLN A 259 16.94 -13.25 -37.89
C GLN A 259 18.28 -14.01 -37.89
N PRO A 260 18.77 -14.47 -36.71
CA PRO A 260 18.59 -14.03 -35.31
C PRO A 260 19.95 -13.83 -34.59
N ASN A 261 20.03 -13.12 -33.46
CA ASN A 261 20.92 -13.48 -32.33
C ASN A 261 20.86 -12.49 -31.17
N GLN A 262 20.55 -13.03 -29.99
CA GLN A 262 20.89 -12.45 -28.71
C GLN A 262 22.28 -12.95 -28.32
N THR A 263 23.24 -12.04 -28.26
CA THR A 263 24.43 -12.22 -27.41
C THR A 263 24.80 -10.86 -26.84
N ALA A 264 24.69 -10.78 -25.52
CA ALA A 264 25.15 -9.64 -24.75
C ALA A 264 26.67 -9.52 -24.88
N SER A 265 27.15 -8.36 -25.33
CA SER A 265 28.51 -7.92 -25.07
C SER A 265 28.45 -6.59 -24.32
N VAL A 266 28.95 -6.66 -23.09
CA VAL A 266 29.32 -5.52 -22.26
C VAL A 266 30.35 -4.71 -23.05
N THR A 267 29.98 -3.51 -23.48
CA THR A 267 30.95 -2.46 -23.78
C THR A 267 30.34 -1.10 -23.41
N SER A 268 30.94 -0.53 -22.37
CA SER A 268 30.89 0.87 -21.96
C SER A 268 30.97 1.82 -23.16
N LYS A 269 29.86 2.47 -23.54
CA LYS A 269 29.88 3.58 -24.51
C LYS A 269 28.87 4.67 -24.18
N SER A 270 29.44 5.84 -23.86
CA SER A 270 28.91 7.22 -23.89
C SER A 270 27.58 7.51 -23.16
N ASN A 271 27.71 7.98 -21.91
CA ASN A 271 26.66 8.62 -21.11
C ASN A 271 26.30 10.01 -21.65
N THR A 272 25.35 10.09 -22.59
CA THR A 272 24.45 11.25 -22.64
C THR A 272 23.30 10.92 -21.70
N GLU A 273 23.51 11.14 -20.41
CA GLU A 273 22.54 10.77 -19.38
C GLU A 273 21.34 11.69 -19.45
N VAL A 274 20.19 11.10 -19.74
CA VAL A 274 18.93 11.81 -19.78
C VAL A 274 18.49 12.12 -18.33
N PRO A 275 18.21 13.39 -17.98
CA PRO A 275 17.77 13.73 -16.64
C PRO A 275 16.45 13.02 -16.33
N MET A 276 16.46 12.21 -15.28
CA MET A 276 15.30 11.44 -14.83
C MET A 276 14.60 12.19 -13.71
N ALA A 277 13.28 12.35 -13.82
CA ALA A 277 12.46 13.01 -12.82
C ALA A 277 11.72 11.98 -11.98
N LEU A 278 11.74 12.13 -10.66
CA LEU A 278 11.02 11.25 -9.74
C LEU A 278 9.71 11.90 -9.29
N VAL A 279 8.61 11.17 -9.43
CA VAL A 279 7.25 11.62 -9.10
C VAL A 279 6.53 10.61 -8.22
N SER A 280 5.47 11.05 -7.53
CA SER A 280 4.58 10.13 -6.83
C SER A 280 3.86 9.23 -7.84
N ILE A 281 3.63 7.97 -7.47
CA ILE A 281 2.88 7.01 -8.29
C ILE A 281 1.48 7.52 -8.65
N TYR A 282 0.85 8.31 -7.79
CA TYR A 282 -0.48 8.91 -8.04
C TYR A 282 -0.48 9.91 -9.19
N SER A 283 0.64 10.61 -9.39
CA SER A 283 0.78 11.58 -10.47
C SER A 283 1.21 10.95 -11.79
N LEU A 284 1.65 9.69 -11.81
CA LEU A 284 2.20 9.06 -13.00
C LEU A 284 1.20 9.01 -14.15
N VAL A 285 0.00 8.45 -13.93
CA VAL A 285 -1.01 8.30 -14.98
C VAL A 285 -1.48 9.65 -15.52
N PRO A 286 -1.85 10.65 -14.68
CA PRO A 286 -2.23 11.96 -15.18
C PRO A 286 -1.12 12.69 -15.96
N ILE A 287 0.16 12.48 -15.59
CA ILE A 287 1.32 13.03 -16.31
C ILE A 287 1.47 12.38 -17.69
N VAL A 288 1.46 11.05 -17.76
CA VAL A 288 1.67 10.31 -19.02
C VAL A 288 0.51 10.51 -20.01
N VAL A 289 -0.72 10.62 -19.50
CA VAL A 289 -1.92 10.90 -20.32
C VAL A 289 -1.97 12.38 -20.76
N GLY A 290 -1.15 13.25 -20.17
CA GLY A 290 -1.08 14.67 -20.54
C GLY A 290 -2.22 15.52 -19.96
N ILE A 291 -2.89 15.07 -18.89
CA ILE A 291 -3.98 15.81 -18.22
C ILE A 291 -3.48 17.19 -17.79
N PHE A 292 -2.25 17.27 -17.28
CA PHE A 292 -1.65 18.53 -16.82
C PHE A 292 -1.23 19.50 -17.93
N ARG A 293 -1.35 19.13 -19.22
CA ARG A 293 -1.18 20.10 -20.32
C ARG A 293 -2.30 21.14 -20.33
N TRP A 294 -3.51 20.69 -19.98
CA TRP A 294 -4.74 21.47 -20.02
C TRP A 294 -5.00 22.23 -18.71
N LEU A 295 -4.27 21.89 -17.64
CA LEU A 295 -4.40 22.53 -16.34
C LEU A 295 -3.38 23.66 -16.13
N PRO A 296 -3.65 24.61 -15.22
CA PRO A 296 -2.68 25.60 -14.77
C PRO A 296 -1.45 24.91 -14.15
N ILE A 297 -0.26 25.50 -14.33
CA ILE A 297 0.99 25.01 -13.72
C ILE A 297 0.86 24.97 -12.18
N ALA A 298 0.01 25.82 -11.61
CA ALA A 298 -0.37 25.83 -10.20
C ALA A 298 -1.03 24.52 -9.70
N LEU A 299 -1.61 23.71 -10.59
CA LEU A 299 -2.16 22.38 -10.28
C LEU A 299 -1.25 21.23 -10.69
N SER A 300 -0.15 21.50 -11.40
CA SER A 300 0.81 20.46 -11.77
C SER A 300 1.55 19.89 -10.56
N PRO A 301 1.80 18.57 -10.52
CA PRO A 301 2.44 17.92 -9.39
C PRO A 301 3.88 18.39 -9.22
N ARG A 302 4.30 18.48 -7.96
CA ARG A 302 5.70 18.76 -7.60
C ARG A 302 6.55 17.53 -7.88
N LEU A 303 7.71 17.74 -8.47
CA LEU A 303 8.75 16.73 -8.56
C LEU A 303 9.25 16.42 -7.15
N HIS A 304 9.53 15.15 -6.88
CA HIS A 304 10.17 14.77 -5.62
C HIS A 304 11.67 15.06 -5.66
N GLY A 305 12.26 14.84 -6.83
CA GLY A 305 13.64 15.17 -7.14
C GLY A 305 14.00 14.78 -8.56
N THR A 306 15.22 15.14 -8.96
CA THR A 306 15.84 14.69 -10.20
C THR A 306 16.97 13.72 -9.88
N VAL A 307 17.20 12.80 -10.80
CA VAL A 307 18.27 11.80 -10.71
C VAL A 307 19.26 12.10 -11.82
N GLU A 308 20.46 12.48 -11.41
CA GLU A 308 21.61 12.72 -12.30
C GLU A 308 22.74 11.82 -11.84
N LYS A 309 23.31 10.99 -12.72
CA LYS A 309 24.43 10.08 -12.38
C LYS A 309 24.17 9.21 -11.15
N ASN A 310 22.94 8.71 -11.00
CA ASN A 310 22.47 7.92 -9.85
C ASN A 310 22.52 8.64 -8.49
N ALA A 311 22.73 9.96 -8.49
CA ALA A 311 22.60 10.81 -7.31
C ALA A 311 21.22 11.47 -7.31
N PHE A 312 20.56 11.46 -6.16
CA PHE A 312 19.29 12.15 -5.97
C PHE A 312 19.53 13.61 -5.60
N VAL A 313 18.94 14.51 -6.37
CA VAL A 313 18.91 15.94 -6.06
C VAL A 313 17.46 16.33 -5.79
N HIS A 314 17.20 16.85 -4.59
CA HIS A 314 15.89 17.39 -4.28
C HIS A 314 15.56 18.57 -5.20
N SER A 315 14.45 18.46 -5.91
CA SER A 315 13.96 19.51 -6.79
C SER A 315 12.62 20.01 -6.27
N LYS A 316 12.47 21.34 -6.18
CA LYS A 316 11.18 22.00 -5.90
C LYS A 316 10.40 22.29 -7.19
N GLN A 317 10.94 21.88 -8.34
CA GLN A 317 10.36 22.14 -9.65
C GLN A 317 9.06 21.33 -9.82
N ARG A 318 8.17 21.83 -10.67
CA ARG A 318 6.94 21.13 -11.04
C ARG A 318 7.12 20.50 -12.41
N VAL A 319 6.36 19.44 -12.66
CA VAL A 319 6.41 18.68 -13.92
C VAL A 319 6.09 19.55 -15.15
N GLY A 320 5.37 20.67 -14.98
CA GLY A 320 5.10 21.57 -16.10
C GLY A 320 4.23 20.93 -17.19
N ARG A 321 4.39 21.38 -18.44
CA ARG A 321 3.57 20.97 -19.60
C ARG A 321 4.29 20.03 -20.59
N GLY A 322 5.44 19.48 -20.21
CA GLY A 322 6.25 18.61 -21.08
C GLY A 322 5.56 17.29 -21.44
N ASN A 323 6.12 16.61 -22.44
CA ASN A 323 5.70 15.26 -22.81
C ASN A 323 6.56 14.27 -22.04
N TYR A 324 5.95 13.47 -21.18
CA TYR A 324 6.68 12.56 -20.31
C TYR A 324 6.37 11.11 -20.62
N VAL A 325 7.41 10.28 -20.63
CA VAL A 325 7.30 8.83 -20.76
C VAL A 325 7.76 8.18 -19.46
N HIS A 326 7.06 7.12 -19.05
CA HIS A 326 7.47 6.31 -17.91
C HIS A 326 8.76 5.56 -18.21
N HIS A 327 9.73 5.64 -17.31
CA HIS A 327 10.99 4.91 -17.39
C HIS A 327 11.08 3.88 -16.26
N ARG A 328 11.75 2.74 -16.49
CA ARG A 328 11.90 1.65 -15.49
C ARG A 328 12.75 2.02 -14.27
N GLY A 329 13.33 3.23 -14.28
CA GLY A 329 14.17 3.78 -13.23
C GLY A 329 15.61 3.28 -13.22
N THR A 330 16.44 3.91 -12.40
CA THR A 330 17.83 3.50 -12.13
C THR A 330 18.05 3.39 -10.63
N CYS A 331 19.20 2.83 -10.22
CA CYS A 331 19.54 2.76 -8.81
C CYS A 331 19.90 4.16 -8.29
N ILE A 332 19.39 4.54 -7.11
CA ILE A 332 19.52 5.92 -6.61
C ILE A 332 20.19 5.92 -5.23
N ASN A 333 21.15 6.82 -5.03
CA ASN A 333 21.71 7.17 -3.73
C ASN A 333 21.48 8.63 -3.38
#